data_AF-A0A1F2SCS5-F1
#
_entry.id   AF-A0A1F2SCS5-F1
#
_cell.length_a   1.000
_cell.length_b   1.000
_cell.length_c   1.000
_cell.angle_alpha   90.00
_cell.angle_beta   90.00
_cell.angle_gamma   90.00
#
_symmetry.space_group_name_H-M   'P 1'
#
loop_
_entity.id
_entity.type
_entity.pdbx_description
1 polymer ?
#
loop_
_entity_poly.entity_id
_entity_poly.type
_entity_poly.pdbx_seq_one_letter_code
_entity_poly.pdbx_strand_id
1 'polypeptide(L)'
;MRPVRSRRILRGLGTAVALLVCSFAGDPVAQTPGSRLDLPPAPPLDVSPVMCGTGFEHLVLTGRAVPLALDDGQGLMFDQTPAILRPDFTGNFSIKVQLVGDYPTMRFKRWDPEATGDNIETWTRTASRTVDGRLVSLFEKVYPNAEFVRILRNQLWGFDDGSLRWGDVLLPDSDTKRYLDLRIASTNLPMATPVVRLSADVQYAGSVVNIRMPDFGDTRVAAGDHGFDLRAAAQKFYEFFPDSYDMIAFIPQSGALAGYGAFHRVVKNEVTGIGLRTFDTSSEYGSGGTLQGVEVYPQAAFTTHDTSSHEITHQWGHYLALTELAGVEPKGHAPDGHTPLTLGATLIGAVLEATRQATRMNDSTFEIRQSPYPILQHPLEMYVMGKTSADALGTQLVFDDQGQFDPDSSAAPDVGTKIRGGVKDVSVGAILGKHGSRDGPSPSLVRRATVLVSRDALASEAEMNYWNFFAQRLADPNRTGVPSYSGYVSFDRATGNAIDLRTDVAPSAGGPPGAAVEVTAPRFGGKDLRGLEFNETVPSRFVAGQRVALTGRITATERTDYNNLAIRFWKYGGNADSAVLFWATVTRSGTFTVNIDFTAAQRGIYAIQSFLYWPGGSAAQRVGYLTPILVE
;
A
#
# COMPACT_ATOMS: atom_id res chain seq x y z
N MET A 1 -70.63 -28.36 -16.16
CA MET A 1 -71.67 -29.39 -16.39
C MET A 1 -71.10 -30.52 -17.25
N ARG A 2 -71.88 -31.55 -17.61
CA ARG A 2 -71.39 -32.78 -18.28
C ARG A 2 -70.94 -32.57 -19.75
N PRO A 3 -70.06 -33.44 -20.28
CA PRO A 3 -69.50 -33.34 -21.63
C PRO A 3 -70.29 -34.12 -22.70
N VAL A 4 -69.91 -33.94 -23.98
CA VAL A 4 -70.32 -34.82 -25.09
C VAL A 4 -69.11 -35.57 -25.65
N ARG A 5 -69.25 -36.90 -25.81
CA ARG A 5 -68.30 -37.80 -26.49
C ARG A 5 -69.01 -38.49 -27.67
N SER A 6 -68.34 -38.64 -28.82
CA SER A 6 -68.53 -39.77 -29.75
C SER A 6 -67.43 -39.78 -30.83
N ARG A 7 -66.59 -40.82 -30.96
CA ARG A 7 -66.67 -41.98 -31.92
C ARG A 7 -66.30 -41.57 -33.38
N ARG A 8 -65.66 -42.34 -34.26
CA ARG A 8 -65.19 -43.76 -34.41
C ARG A 8 -64.18 -43.79 -35.62
N ILE A 9 -63.30 -44.76 -35.95
CA ILE A 9 -62.91 -46.09 -35.41
C ILE A 9 -61.45 -46.48 -35.86
N LEU A 10 -61.16 -47.79 -36.09
CA LEU A 10 -59.91 -48.48 -36.51
C LEU A 10 -59.57 -48.31 -38.04
N ARG A 11 -58.45 -48.80 -38.65
CA ARG A 11 -57.61 -50.01 -38.42
C ARG A 11 -56.26 -50.03 -39.21
N GLY A 12 -55.27 -50.82 -38.75
CA GLY A 12 -54.07 -51.27 -39.52
C GLY A 12 -52.75 -50.64 -39.05
N LEU A 13 -51.84 -51.31 -38.32
CA LEU A 13 -50.89 -52.41 -38.65
C LEU A 13 -49.74 -52.04 -39.60
N GLY A 14 -48.52 -51.97 -39.06
CA GLY A 14 -47.26 -51.79 -39.79
C GLY A 14 -46.09 -51.51 -38.83
N THR A 15 -45.21 -52.48 -38.61
CA THR A 15 -44.11 -52.38 -37.62
C THR A 15 -42.84 -51.83 -38.25
N ALA A 16 -42.33 -50.70 -37.75
CA ALA A 16 -40.97 -50.24 -38.01
C ALA A 16 -40.44 -49.44 -36.79
N VAL A 17 -39.49 -50.02 -36.05
CA VAL A 17 -38.80 -49.30 -34.95
C VAL A 17 -37.63 -48.52 -35.56
N ALA A 18 -37.91 -47.29 -35.98
CA ALA A 18 -36.86 -46.34 -36.34
C ALA A 18 -36.34 -45.65 -35.06
N LEU A 19 -35.18 -46.11 -34.58
CA LEU A 19 -34.49 -45.51 -33.44
C LEU A 19 -33.83 -44.20 -33.91
N LEU A 20 -34.62 -43.13 -33.93
CA LEU A 20 -34.16 -41.81 -34.36
C LEU A 20 -33.28 -41.20 -33.25
N VAL A 21 -32.01 -41.58 -33.24
CA VAL A 21 -30.97 -40.91 -32.47
C VAL A 21 -30.79 -39.51 -33.07
N CYS A 22 -31.55 -38.55 -32.56
CA CYS A 22 -31.32 -37.13 -32.82
C CYS A 22 -30.01 -36.72 -32.15
N SER A 23 -28.91 -36.98 -32.86
CA SER A 23 -27.60 -36.40 -32.61
C SER A 23 -27.69 -34.88 -32.78
N PHE A 24 -28.19 -34.19 -31.75
CA PHE A 24 -27.98 -32.75 -31.58
C PHE A 24 -26.50 -32.51 -31.25
N ALA A 25 -25.65 -32.72 -32.26
CA ALA A 25 -24.45 -31.94 -32.43
C ALA A 25 -24.89 -30.50 -32.70
N GLY A 26 -25.30 -29.81 -31.64
CA GLY A 26 -25.39 -28.37 -31.66
C GLY A 26 -23.97 -27.87 -31.85
N ASP A 27 -23.66 -27.35 -33.03
CA ASP A 27 -22.42 -26.62 -33.26
C ASP A 27 -22.28 -25.57 -32.15
N PRO A 28 -21.08 -25.41 -31.55
CA PRO A 28 -20.89 -24.39 -30.53
C PRO A 28 -21.20 -23.05 -31.17
N VAL A 29 -22.26 -22.39 -30.69
CA VAL A 29 -22.69 -21.08 -31.20
C VAL A 29 -21.51 -20.12 -31.04
N ALA A 30 -20.83 -19.84 -32.15
CA ALA A 30 -19.69 -18.95 -32.16
C ALA A 30 -20.18 -17.57 -31.73
N GLN A 31 -19.73 -17.13 -30.54
CA GLN A 31 -20.00 -15.78 -30.07
C GLN A 31 -19.52 -14.80 -31.14
N THR A 32 -20.43 -13.98 -31.65
CA THR A 32 -20.18 -13.17 -32.84
C THR A 32 -19.02 -12.22 -32.58
N PRO A 33 -17.92 -12.25 -33.37
CA PRO A 33 -16.80 -11.35 -33.16
C PRO A 33 -17.25 -9.90 -33.18
N GLY A 34 -17.26 -9.24 -32.02
CA GLY A 34 -17.77 -7.87 -31.85
C GLY A 34 -18.90 -7.70 -30.83
N SER A 35 -19.48 -8.76 -30.25
CA SER A 35 -20.30 -8.59 -29.05
C SER A 35 -19.39 -8.15 -27.89
N ARG A 36 -19.43 -6.85 -27.53
CA ARG A 36 -18.63 -6.27 -26.45
C ARG A 36 -19.03 -6.96 -25.14
N LEU A 37 -18.20 -7.91 -24.69
CA LEU A 37 -18.36 -8.56 -23.39
C LEU A 37 -18.18 -7.48 -22.32
N ASP A 38 -19.20 -7.31 -21.47
CA ASP A 38 -19.18 -6.27 -20.45
C ASP A 38 -18.10 -6.58 -19.42
N LEU A 39 -17.02 -5.79 -19.50
CA LEU A 39 -15.95 -5.83 -18.52
C LEU A 39 -16.50 -5.28 -17.20
N PRO A 40 -16.31 -5.99 -16.07
CA PRO A 40 -16.57 -5.40 -14.77
C PRO A 40 -15.84 -4.04 -14.66
N PRO A 41 -16.45 -3.02 -14.04
CA PRO A 41 -15.77 -1.76 -13.81
C PRO A 41 -14.44 -2.02 -13.08
N ALA A 42 -13.49 -1.11 -13.25
CA ALA A 42 -12.41 -1.05 -12.28
C ALA A 42 -13.04 -0.91 -10.88
N PRO A 43 -12.55 -1.64 -9.86
CA PRO A 43 -12.93 -1.26 -8.50
C PRO A 43 -12.41 0.17 -8.25
N PRO A 44 -12.92 0.88 -7.24
CA PRO A 44 -12.16 1.99 -6.70
C PRO A 44 -10.75 1.48 -6.35
N LEU A 45 -9.75 2.35 -6.50
CA LEU A 45 -8.48 2.15 -5.84
C LEU A 45 -8.74 2.40 -4.35
N ASP A 46 -9.18 1.35 -3.66
CA ASP A 46 -9.44 1.33 -2.22
C ASP A 46 -8.10 1.27 -1.47
N VAL A 47 -7.23 2.23 -1.78
CA VAL A 47 -6.12 2.60 -0.92
C VAL A 47 -6.75 3.10 0.37
N SER A 48 -6.48 2.38 1.46
CA SER A 48 -7.04 2.74 2.75
C SER A 48 -6.66 4.19 3.06
N PRO A 49 -7.59 5.08 3.46
CA PRO A 49 -7.26 6.48 3.73
C PRO A 49 -6.39 6.53 4.98
N VAL A 50 -5.09 6.54 4.73
CA VAL A 50 -4.01 6.42 5.71
C VAL A 50 -3.66 7.83 6.16
N MET A 51 -4.07 8.17 7.37
CA MET A 51 -3.58 9.37 8.02
C MET A 51 -2.07 9.22 8.30
N CYS A 52 -1.31 10.30 8.15
CA CYS A 52 0.06 10.37 8.67
C CYS A 52 0.03 10.77 10.15
N GLY A 53 0.77 10.05 11.00
CA GLY A 53 0.85 10.35 12.43
C GLY A 53 1.78 11.52 12.77
N THR A 54 2.63 11.95 11.83
CA THR A 54 3.72 12.92 12.10
C THR A 54 3.23 14.30 12.53
N GLY A 55 1.98 14.67 12.19
CA GLY A 55 1.35 15.86 12.77
C GLY A 55 1.25 15.83 14.30
N PHE A 56 1.01 14.65 14.90
CA PHE A 56 1.03 14.50 16.36
C PHE A 56 2.44 14.64 16.93
N GLU A 57 3.46 14.06 16.26
CA GLU A 57 4.86 14.22 16.65
C GLU A 57 5.32 15.69 16.59
N HIS A 58 4.89 16.44 15.58
CA HIS A 58 5.13 17.89 15.49
C HIS A 58 4.45 18.66 16.64
N LEU A 59 3.22 18.31 17.01
CA LEU A 59 2.54 18.91 18.17
C LEU A 59 3.23 18.56 19.50
N VAL A 60 3.80 17.36 19.65
CA VAL A 60 4.60 16.99 20.83
C VAL A 60 5.94 17.75 20.85
N LEU A 61 6.67 17.80 19.73
CA LEU A 61 7.95 18.53 19.60
C LEU A 61 7.84 20.04 19.85
N THR A 62 6.66 20.61 19.61
CA THR A 62 6.31 22.01 19.88
C THR A 62 5.61 22.24 21.23
N GLY A 63 5.40 21.20 22.03
CA GLY A 63 4.78 21.28 23.37
C GLY A 63 3.27 21.59 23.35
N ARG A 64 2.60 21.38 22.22
CA ARG A 64 1.16 21.61 21.99
C ARG A 64 0.30 20.38 22.28
N ALA A 65 0.87 19.18 22.21
CA ALA A 65 0.21 17.92 22.55
C ALA A 65 1.02 17.12 23.56
N VAL A 66 0.32 16.20 24.25
CA VAL A 66 0.89 15.21 25.17
C VAL A 66 0.30 13.84 24.79
N PRO A 67 1.08 12.76 24.74
CA PRO A 67 0.54 11.42 24.48
C PRO A 67 -0.47 11.01 25.57
N LEU A 68 -1.66 10.59 25.14
CA LEU A 68 -2.75 10.12 26.00
C LEU A 68 -2.91 8.61 25.84
N ALA A 69 -3.04 7.87 26.94
CA ALA A 69 -3.27 6.43 26.94
C ALA A 69 -4.43 6.01 25.99
N LEU A 70 -4.29 4.88 25.28
CA LEU A 70 -5.37 4.33 24.45
C LEU A 70 -6.64 4.08 25.30
N ASP A 71 -7.82 4.41 24.81
CA ASP A 71 -9.07 4.14 25.52
C ASP A 71 -9.38 2.64 25.59
N ASP A 72 -10.15 2.22 26.60
CA ASP A 72 -10.70 0.86 26.64
C ASP A 72 -11.60 0.64 25.41
N GLY A 73 -11.40 -0.47 24.70
CA GLY A 73 -12.06 -0.81 23.44
C GLY A 73 -11.21 -0.53 22.21
N GLN A 74 -10.15 0.28 22.33
CA GLN A 74 -9.26 0.57 21.20
C GLN A 74 -8.41 -0.64 20.80
N GLY A 75 -8.16 -0.73 19.49
CA GLY A 75 -7.27 -1.72 18.91
C GLY A 75 -5.83 -1.49 19.35
N LEU A 76 -5.25 -2.46 20.05
CA LEU A 76 -3.82 -2.46 20.30
C LEU A 76 -3.10 -2.99 19.06
N MET A 77 -3.15 -4.30 18.80
CA MET A 77 -2.33 -4.99 17.81
C MET A 77 -3.06 -6.20 17.22
N PHE A 78 -2.56 -6.73 16.09
CA PHE A 78 -3.01 -7.99 15.51
C PHE A 78 -1.83 -8.85 15.03
N ASP A 79 -2.07 -10.15 14.92
CA ASP A 79 -1.15 -11.14 14.35
C ASP A 79 -1.86 -11.94 13.27
N GLN A 80 -1.12 -12.37 12.23
CA GLN A 80 -1.61 -13.31 11.22
C GLN A 80 -0.78 -14.58 11.20
N THR A 81 -1.40 -15.74 10.95
CA THR A 81 -0.72 -17.02 10.76
C THR A 81 -1.22 -17.69 9.49
N PRO A 82 -0.37 -17.91 8.45
CA PRO A 82 1.06 -17.57 8.40
C PRO A 82 1.35 -16.06 8.40
N ALA A 83 2.53 -15.68 8.89
CA ALA A 83 2.99 -14.29 8.99
C ALA A 83 2.95 -13.51 7.66
N ILE A 84 3.04 -14.25 6.54
CA ILE A 84 2.82 -13.75 5.17
C ILE A 84 1.95 -14.78 4.44
N LEU A 85 0.92 -14.30 3.73
CA LEU A 85 0.11 -15.11 2.83
C LEU A 85 0.66 -15.10 1.41
N ARG A 86 0.30 -16.11 0.61
CA ARG A 86 0.70 -16.22 -0.81
C ARG A 86 -0.46 -16.68 -1.69
N PRO A 87 -0.50 -16.27 -2.97
CA PRO A 87 -1.48 -16.75 -3.96
C PRO A 87 -1.49 -18.26 -4.27
N ASP A 88 -0.55 -19.05 -3.76
CA ASP A 88 -0.61 -20.53 -3.82
C ASP A 88 -1.04 -21.19 -2.50
N PHE A 89 -1.18 -20.42 -1.41
CA PHE A 89 -1.58 -20.94 -0.10
C PHE A 89 -2.93 -21.68 -0.20
N THR A 90 -3.01 -22.89 0.35
CA THR A 90 -4.20 -23.76 0.29
C THR A 90 -4.84 -24.03 1.66
N GLY A 91 -4.16 -23.70 2.76
CA GLY A 91 -4.65 -23.92 4.12
C GLY A 91 -5.70 -22.89 4.57
N ASN A 92 -6.19 -23.11 5.79
CA ASN A 92 -6.82 -22.05 6.57
C ASN A 92 -5.73 -21.16 7.18
N PHE A 93 -6.04 -19.88 7.37
CA PHE A 93 -5.16 -18.94 8.09
C PHE A 93 -5.90 -18.43 9.34
N SER A 94 -5.18 -17.92 10.35
CA SER A 94 -5.80 -17.24 11.49
C SER A 94 -5.34 -15.80 11.63
N ILE A 95 -6.23 -15.00 12.23
CA ILE A 95 -5.97 -13.64 12.69
C ILE A 95 -6.23 -13.63 14.20
N LYS A 96 -5.30 -13.04 14.95
CA LYS A 96 -5.48 -12.69 16.37
C LYS A 96 -5.54 -11.18 16.50
N VAL A 97 -6.46 -10.66 17.30
CA VAL A 97 -6.61 -9.22 17.58
C VAL A 97 -6.55 -8.99 19.08
N GLN A 98 -5.86 -7.93 19.49
CA GLN A 98 -5.73 -7.48 20.87
C GLN A 98 -6.42 -6.13 21.03
N LEU A 99 -7.41 -6.04 21.92
CA LEU A 99 -8.06 -4.79 22.32
C LEU A 99 -7.70 -4.42 23.75
N VAL A 100 -7.59 -3.12 24.05
CA VAL A 100 -7.44 -2.64 25.43
C VAL A 100 -8.78 -2.79 26.17
N GLY A 101 -8.76 -3.15 27.45
CA GLY A 101 -9.95 -3.29 28.31
C GLY A 101 -10.57 -4.70 28.38
N ASP A 102 -11.59 -4.84 29.23
CA ASP A 102 -12.30 -6.09 29.54
C ASP A 102 -13.51 -6.33 28.62
N TYR A 103 -13.24 -6.75 27.39
CA TYR A 103 -14.24 -7.02 26.36
C TYR A 103 -14.49 -8.54 26.18
N PRO A 104 -15.71 -9.05 26.44
CA PRO A 104 -16.04 -10.46 26.21
C PRO A 104 -16.20 -10.78 24.71
N THR A 105 -16.52 -9.77 23.90
CA THR A 105 -16.72 -9.86 22.44
C THR A 105 -16.21 -8.59 21.75
N MET A 106 -15.72 -8.72 20.52
CA MET A 106 -15.47 -7.58 19.64
C MET A 106 -16.23 -7.69 18.31
N ARG A 107 -16.37 -6.57 17.60
CA ARG A 107 -17.00 -6.49 16.27
C ARG A 107 -15.93 -6.27 15.19
N PHE A 108 -15.99 -7.03 14.11
CA PHE A 108 -15.07 -6.93 12.98
C PHE A 108 -15.83 -6.81 11.66
N LYS A 109 -15.69 -5.71 10.92
CA LYS A 109 -16.27 -5.53 9.59
C LYS A 109 -15.29 -6.06 8.55
N ARG A 110 -15.48 -7.30 8.10
CA ARG A 110 -14.61 -7.91 7.09
C ARG A 110 -14.85 -7.24 5.73
N TRP A 111 -13.79 -6.90 5.01
CA TRP A 111 -13.90 -6.36 3.66
C TRP A 111 -14.33 -7.48 2.71
N ASP A 112 -15.42 -7.29 1.97
CA ASP A 112 -15.98 -8.31 1.08
C ASP A 112 -16.82 -7.62 -0.01
N PRO A 113 -16.33 -7.57 -1.27
CA PRO A 113 -16.95 -6.77 -2.33
C PRO A 113 -18.15 -7.50 -2.96
N GLU A 114 -18.40 -8.73 -2.53
CA GLU A 114 -19.48 -9.61 -2.98
C GLU A 114 -20.54 -9.79 -1.87
N ALA A 115 -20.37 -9.14 -0.71
CA ALA A 115 -21.31 -9.24 0.42
C ALA A 115 -22.58 -8.40 0.20
N THR A 116 -23.73 -9.00 0.51
CA THR A 116 -25.06 -8.38 0.44
C THR A 116 -25.49 -7.80 1.80
N GLY A 117 -24.61 -7.01 2.42
CA GLY A 117 -24.83 -6.37 3.72
C GLY A 117 -23.50 -5.98 4.39
N ASP A 118 -23.56 -5.44 5.61
CA ASP A 118 -22.39 -4.87 6.29
C ASP A 118 -21.25 -5.86 6.62
N ASN A 119 -21.49 -7.17 6.55
CA ASN A 119 -20.47 -8.21 6.77
C ASN A 119 -19.71 -8.07 8.12
N ILE A 120 -20.45 -7.67 9.16
CA ILE A 120 -19.92 -7.50 10.52
C ILE A 120 -19.99 -8.83 11.27
N GLU A 121 -18.83 -9.32 11.66
CA GLU A 121 -18.66 -10.48 12.53
C GLU A 121 -18.62 -10.07 14.00
N THR A 122 -18.97 -11.00 14.88
CA THR A 122 -18.71 -10.88 16.33
C THR A 122 -17.76 -12.00 16.74
N TRP A 123 -16.59 -11.66 17.29
CA TRP A 123 -15.62 -12.64 17.79
C TRP A 123 -15.68 -12.68 19.31
N THR A 124 -15.68 -13.88 19.90
CA THR A 124 -15.63 -14.07 21.36
C THR A 124 -14.19 -14.06 21.85
N ARG A 125 -13.94 -13.50 23.03
CA ARG A 125 -12.60 -13.47 23.64
C ARG A 125 -12.07 -14.89 23.87
N THR A 126 -10.85 -15.16 23.43
CA THR A 126 -10.16 -16.44 23.59
C THR A 126 -9.15 -16.43 24.74
N ALA A 127 -8.56 -15.27 25.05
CA ALA A 127 -7.65 -15.08 26.18
C ALA A 127 -7.62 -13.61 26.66
N SER A 128 -6.91 -13.34 27.74
CA SER A 128 -6.60 -11.98 28.21
C SER A 128 -5.21 -11.93 28.82
N ARG A 129 -4.57 -10.76 28.77
CA ARG A 129 -3.30 -10.47 29.47
C ARG A 129 -3.38 -9.11 30.16
N THR A 130 -2.36 -8.73 30.92
CA THR A 130 -2.27 -7.41 31.57
C THR A 130 -1.07 -6.64 31.01
N VAL A 131 -1.25 -5.36 30.74
CA VAL A 131 -0.23 -4.39 30.28
C VAL A 131 -0.39 -3.14 31.12
N ASP A 132 0.68 -2.70 31.80
CA ASP A 132 0.69 -1.55 32.70
C ASP A 132 -0.55 -1.47 33.64
N GLY A 133 -0.86 -2.60 34.29
CA GLY A 133 -2.03 -2.75 35.16
C GLY A 133 -3.39 -2.84 34.47
N ARG A 134 -3.50 -2.49 33.18
CA ARG A 134 -4.74 -2.56 32.38
C ARG A 134 -4.88 -3.93 31.72
N LEU A 135 -6.10 -4.43 31.61
CA LEU A 135 -6.38 -5.69 30.91
C LEU A 135 -6.34 -5.47 29.39
N VAL A 136 -5.86 -6.47 28.65
CA VAL A 136 -5.90 -6.53 27.19
C VAL A 136 -6.63 -7.83 26.81
N SER A 137 -7.70 -7.70 26.02
CA SER A 137 -8.55 -8.81 25.56
C SER A 137 -8.06 -9.34 24.21
N LEU A 138 -7.87 -10.66 24.10
CA LEU A 138 -7.42 -11.33 22.88
C LEU A 138 -8.56 -12.09 22.21
N PHE A 139 -8.68 -11.93 20.90
CA PHE A 139 -9.68 -12.58 20.05
C PHE A 139 -8.95 -13.34 18.94
N GLU A 140 -9.40 -14.54 18.58
CA GLU A 140 -8.84 -15.29 17.45
C GLU A 140 -9.95 -15.76 16.50
N LYS A 141 -9.69 -15.62 15.19
CA LYS A 141 -10.56 -16.11 14.11
C LYS A 141 -9.73 -16.91 13.10
N VAL A 142 -10.21 -18.10 12.78
CA VAL A 142 -9.68 -18.92 11.68
C VAL A 142 -10.57 -18.72 10.46
N TYR A 143 -9.95 -18.47 9.31
CA TYR A 143 -10.62 -18.25 8.03
C TYR A 143 -10.27 -19.35 7.00
N PRO A 144 -11.26 -19.85 6.24
CA PRO A 144 -11.03 -20.82 5.19
C PRO A 144 -10.38 -20.18 3.96
N ASN A 145 -9.62 -20.98 3.22
CA ASN A 145 -8.88 -20.52 2.04
C ASN A 145 -9.75 -19.78 1.00
N ALA A 146 -11.00 -20.22 0.83
CA ALA A 146 -11.93 -19.65 -0.14
C ALA A 146 -12.25 -18.16 0.10
N GLU A 147 -12.24 -17.69 1.35
CA GLU A 147 -12.47 -16.27 1.64
C GLU A 147 -11.27 -15.41 1.25
N PHE A 148 -10.05 -15.89 1.52
CA PHE A 148 -8.83 -15.24 1.05
C PHE A 148 -8.79 -15.19 -0.49
N VAL A 149 -9.11 -16.29 -1.18
CA VAL A 149 -9.19 -16.35 -2.65
C VAL A 149 -10.18 -15.33 -3.21
N ARG A 150 -11.36 -15.18 -2.60
CA ARG A 150 -12.40 -14.23 -3.05
C ARG A 150 -11.97 -12.77 -2.91
N ILE A 151 -11.39 -12.40 -1.77
CA ILE A 151 -10.94 -11.02 -1.51
C ILE A 151 -9.72 -10.67 -2.37
N LEU A 152 -8.74 -11.58 -2.44
CA LEU A 152 -7.51 -11.44 -3.22
C LEU A 152 -7.73 -11.26 -4.73
N ARG A 153 -8.81 -11.81 -5.28
CA ARG A 153 -9.15 -11.61 -6.70
C ARG A 153 -9.62 -10.19 -7.02
N ASN A 154 -10.15 -9.49 -6.03
CA ASN A 154 -10.89 -8.24 -6.22
C ASN A 154 -10.08 -6.98 -5.85
N GLN A 155 -9.10 -7.07 -4.95
CA GLN A 155 -8.19 -5.98 -4.59
C GLN A 155 -6.91 -5.94 -5.43
N LEU A 156 -6.33 -4.74 -5.52
CA LEU A 156 -4.98 -4.51 -6.02
C LEU A 156 -3.95 -4.97 -4.96
N TRP A 157 -2.88 -5.64 -5.38
CA TRP A 157 -1.72 -5.97 -4.54
C TRP A 157 -0.50 -6.30 -5.44
N GLY A 158 0.71 -6.38 -4.90
CA GLY A 158 1.84 -6.95 -5.63
C GLY A 158 3.23 -6.61 -5.08
N PHE A 159 4.03 -5.89 -5.87
CA PHE A 159 5.40 -5.51 -5.53
C PHE A 159 5.54 -4.04 -5.14
N ASP A 160 4.56 -3.18 -5.39
CA ASP A 160 4.48 -1.80 -4.88
C ASP A 160 3.48 -1.62 -3.73
N ASP A 161 2.66 -2.63 -3.47
CA ASP A 161 1.88 -2.80 -2.24
C ASP A 161 1.99 -4.27 -1.78
N GLY A 162 2.66 -4.50 -0.64
CA GLY A 162 2.83 -5.82 -0.04
C GLY A 162 1.68 -6.24 0.88
N SER A 163 0.53 -5.55 0.82
CA SER A 163 -0.61 -5.70 1.72
C SER A 163 -1.91 -6.11 0.99
N LEU A 164 -2.95 -6.40 1.79
CA LEU A 164 -4.29 -6.75 1.33
C LEU A 164 -5.30 -6.35 2.42
N ARG A 165 -6.20 -5.42 2.13
CA ARG A 165 -7.19 -4.84 3.05
C ARG A 165 -8.18 -5.90 3.53
N TRP A 166 -8.03 -6.44 4.75
CA TRP A 166 -8.87 -7.57 5.20
C TRP A 166 -10.17 -7.14 5.88
N GLY A 167 -10.15 -6.04 6.63
CA GLY A 167 -11.33 -5.50 7.30
C GLY A 167 -11.03 -4.55 8.44
N ASP A 168 -12.09 -3.99 9.01
CA ASP A 168 -12.04 -3.02 10.10
C ASP A 168 -12.31 -3.70 11.45
N VAL A 169 -11.46 -3.45 12.45
CA VAL A 169 -11.87 -3.56 13.85
C VAL A 169 -12.78 -2.36 14.14
N LEU A 170 -14.03 -2.63 14.56
CA LEU A 170 -14.99 -1.58 14.93
C LEU A 170 -14.85 -1.29 16.42
N LEU A 171 -14.65 -0.01 16.77
CA LEU A 171 -14.56 0.37 18.18
C LEU A 171 -15.94 0.26 18.87
N PRO A 172 -15.99 -0.08 20.17
CA PRO A 172 -17.22 0.03 20.96
C PRO A 172 -17.75 1.47 20.94
N ASP A 173 -19.07 1.60 20.80
CA ASP A 173 -19.84 2.86 20.90
C ASP A 173 -19.30 4.05 20.07
N SER A 174 -18.61 3.76 18.96
CA SER A 174 -18.02 4.74 18.05
C SER A 174 -18.03 4.26 16.60
N ASP A 175 -18.24 5.18 15.66
CA ASP A 175 -18.07 4.93 14.21
C ASP A 175 -16.59 4.87 13.79
N THR A 176 -15.67 5.14 14.71
CA THR A 176 -14.23 5.01 14.48
C THR A 176 -13.86 3.55 14.24
N LYS A 177 -13.04 3.34 13.21
CA LYS A 177 -12.51 2.04 12.79
C LYS A 177 -10.98 1.98 12.93
N ARG A 178 -10.45 0.77 13.03
CA ARG A 178 -9.00 0.49 12.90
C ARG A 178 -8.77 -0.54 11.81
N TYR A 179 -7.89 -0.20 10.88
CA TYR A 179 -7.62 -1.01 9.70
C TYR A 179 -6.75 -2.21 10.04
N LEU A 180 -7.07 -3.37 9.45
CA LEU A 180 -6.27 -4.58 9.50
C LEU A 180 -5.93 -5.02 8.06
N ASP A 181 -4.66 -4.93 7.70
CA ASP A 181 -4.13 -5.25 6.37
C ASP A 181 -3.21 -6.47 6.42
N LEU A 182 -3.52 -7.50 5.64
CA LEU A 182 -2.76 -8.76 5.62
C LEU A 182 -1.52 -8.65 4.73
N ARG A 183 -0.38 -9.07 5.24
CA ARG A 183 0.88 -9.21 4.49
C ARG A 183 0.73 -10.30 3.44
N ILE A 184 1.00 -9.96 2.19
CA ILE A 184 0.95 -10.85 1.05
C ILE A 184 2.23 -10.75 0.21
N ALA A 185 2.69 -11.87 -0.31
CA ALA A 185 3.85 -11.94 -1.20
C ALA A 185 3.55 -12.72 -2.48
N SER A 186 4.22 -12.33 -3.57
CA SER A 186 4.32 -13.13 -4.78
C SER A 186 4.84 -14.53 -4.48
N THR A 187 4.32 -15.55 -5.19
CA THR A 187 4.87 -16.90 -5.16
C THR A 187 6.28 -17.01 -5.75
N ASN A 188 6.73 -15.98 -6.47
CA ASN A 188 8.09 -15.81 -6.98
C ASN A 188 8.76 -14.52 -6.42
N LEU A 189 8.43 -14.14 -5.18
CA LEU A 189 9.15 -13.10 -4.46
C LEU A 189 10.67 -13.44 -4.44
N PRO A 190 11.56 -12.53 -4.87
CA PRO A 190 13.01 -12.78 -4.82
C PRO A 190 13.49 -13.10 -3.40
N MET A 191 13.97 -14.32 -3.20
CA MET A 191 14.65 -14.73 -1.96
C MET A 191 16.08 -14.16 -1.97
N ALA A 192 16.51 -13.65 -0.82
CA ALA A 192 17.72 -12.88 -0.66
C ALA A 192 18.77 -13.61 0.21
N THR A 193 19.67 -12.82 0.78
CA THR A 193 20.82 -13.22 1.60
C THR A 193 20.43 -14.21 2.72
N PRO A 194 21.26 -15.23 3.03
CA PRO A 194 21.06 -16.06 4.22
C PRO A 194 20.84 -15.22 5.47
N VAL A 195 19.85 -15.58 6.29
CA VAL A 195 19.59 -14.89 7.56
C VAL A 195 20.72 -15.20 8.53
N VAL A 196 21.47 -14.16 8.92
CA VAL A 196 22.59 -14.27 9.86
C VAL A 196 22.12 -13.89 11.26
N ARG A 197 22.14 -14.85 12.17
CA ARG A 197 21.81 -14.64 13.59
C ARG A 197 23.01 -14.07 14.34
N LEU A 198 22.83 -12.91 14.97
CA LEU A 198 23.87 -12.20 15.74
C LEU A 198 23.81 -12.53 17.23
N SER A 199 22.62 -12.80 17.77
CA SER A 199 22.42 -13.19 19.17
C SER A 199 21.16 -14.04 19.36
N ALA A 200 20.77 -14.32 20.61
CA ALA A 200 19.49 -14.95 20.91
C ALA A 200 18.30 -14.13 20.36
N ASP A 201 18.42 -12.80 20.36
CA ASP A 201 17.32 -11.85 20.13
C ASP A 201 17.60 -10.88 18.97
N VAL A 202 18.65 -11.08 18.17
CA VAL A 202 18.96 -10.28 16.97
C VAL A 202 19.44 -11.14 15.81
N GLN A 203 18.91 -10.88 14.62
CA GLN A 203 19.38 -11.41 13.33
C GLN A 203 19.27 -10.35 12.22
N TYR A 204 19.90 -10.56 11.07
CA TYR A 204 19.74 -9.68 9.90
C TYR A 204 19.77 -10.45 8.57
N ALA A 205 19.23 -9.81 7.53
CA ALA A 205 19.35 -10.24 6.14
C ALA A 205 19.41 -8.99 5.24
N GLY A 206 20.60 -8.67 4.75
CA GLY A 206 20.86 -7.64 3.73
C GLY A 206 20.49 -6.20 4.10
N SER A 207 19.20 -5.87 4.03
CA SER A 207 18.63 -4.54 4.29
C SER A 207 17.60 -4.51 5.43
N VAL A 208 17.35 -5.64 6.10
CA VAL A 208 16.52 -5.70 7.30
C VAL A 208 17.25 -6.35 8.47
N VAL A 209 17.15 -5.73 9.63
CA VAL A 209 17.46 -6.31 10.94
C VAL A 209 16.16 -6.77 11.58
N ASN A 210 16.18 -7.90 12.27
CA ASN A 210 15.09 -8.29 13.16
C ASN A 210 15.60 -8.37 14.60
N ILE A 211 14.96 -7.60 15.47
CA ILE A 211 15.21 -7.55 16.92
C ILE A 211 13.99 -8.13 17.62
N ARG A 212 14.21 -8.97 18.63
CA ARG A 212 13.17 -9.52 19.48
C ARG A 212 13.01 -8.69 20.75
N MET A 213 11.83 -8.08 20.92
CA MET A 213 11.42 -7.29 22.09
C MET A 213 9.99 -7.70 22.46
N PRO A 214 9.79 -8.56 23.48
CA PRO A 214 8.48 -9.13 23.81
C PRO A 214 7.36 -8.13 24.08
N ASP A 215 7.71 -6.92 24.54
CA ASP A 215 6.77 -5.89 24.98
C ASP A 215 6.64 -4.72 23.99
N PHE A 216 7.31 -4.76 22.83
CA PHE A 216 7.32 -3.62 21.91
C PHE A 216 5.91 -3.28 21.39
N GLY A 217 5.51 -2.02 21.60
CA GLY A 217 4.18 -1.51 21.27
C GLY A 217 3.14 -1.64 22.39
N ASP A 218 3.47 -2.30 23.51
CA ASP A 218 2.59 -2.34 24.69
C ASP A 218 2.55 -1.02 25.45
N THR A 219 3.63 -0.23 25.41
CA THR A 219 3.64 1.12 26.00
C THR A 219 2.61 2.07 25.39
N ARG A 220 2.00 1.73 24.25
CA ARG A 220 0.80 2.42 23.70
C ARG A 220 -0.40 2.37 24.65
N VAL A 221 -0.51 1.32 25.47
CA VAL A 221 -1.57 1.21 26.51
C VAL A 221 -1.49 2.34 27.55
N ALA A 222 -0.32 2.96 27.74
CA ALA A 222 -0.11 4.09 28.66
C ALA A 222 0.18 5.42 27.94
N ALA A 223 0.86 5.38 26.79
CA ALA A 223 1.35 6.54 26.04
C ALA A 223 0.71 6.69 24.64
N GLY A 224 -0.45 6.07 24.42
CA GLY A 224 -1.30 6.33 23.26
C GLY A 224 -0.84 5.73 21.95
N ASP A 225 -1.49 6.13 20.86
CA ASP A 225 -1.27 5.54 19.53
C ASP A 225 0.21 5.62 19.08
N HIS A 226 0.96 6.62 19.55
CA HIS A 226 2.38 6.91 19.27
C HIS A 226 3.39 6.33 20.30
N GLY A 227 2.91 5.68 21.36
CA GLY A 227 3.70 5.20 22.49
C GLY A 227 4.52 3.94 22.21
N PHE A 228 5.51 3.99 21.33
CA PHE A 228 6.46 2.90 21.08
C PHE A 228 7.81 3.12 21.79
N ASP A 229 8.48 2.03 22.17
CA ASP A 229 9.78 2.02 22.88
C ASP A 229 10.98 2.29 21.96
N LEU A 230 10.86 3.30 21.08
CA LEU A 230 11.83 3.56 20.00
C LEU A 230 13.25 3.83 20.51
N ARG A 231 13.41 4.46 21.68
CA ARG A 231 14.71 4.64 22.34
C ARG A 231 15.35 3.30 22.68
N ALA A 232 14.61 2.37 23.29
CA ALA A 232 15.12 1.05 23.66
C ALA A 232 15.40 0.17 22.42
N ALA A 233 14.55 0.26 21.39
CA ALA A 233 14.74 -0.46 20.13
C ALA A 233 15.96 0.05 19.34
N ALA A 234 16.22 1.37 19.33
CA ALA A 234 17.41 1.97 18.74
C ALA A 234 18.68 1.62 19.54
N GLN A 235 18.65 1.71 20.87
CA GLN A 235 19.76 1.25 21.72
C GLN A 235 20.09 -0.22 21.45
N LYS A 236 19.07 -1.08 21.30
CA LYS A 236 19.24 -2.50 20.97
C LYS A 236 19.78 -2.75 19.56
N PHE A 237 19.54 -1.85 18.63
CA PHE A 237 20.16 -1.86 17.30
C PHE A 237 21.65 -1.49 17.38
N TYR A 238 22.00 -0.40 18.08
CA TYR A 238 23.39 0.06 18.20
C TYR A 238 24.31 -0.85 19.05
N GLU A 239 23.76 -1.82 19.81
CA GLU A 239 24.55 -2.94 20.36
C GLU A 239 25.26 -3.77 19.27
N PHE A 240 24.67 -3.85 18.06
CA PHE A 240 25.11 -4.76 16.98
C PHE A 240 25.52 -4.06 15.68
N PHE A 241 25.06 -2.82 15.47
CA PHE A 241 25.27 -2.05 14.24
C PHE A 241 25.98 -0.71 14.55
N PRO A 242 26.82 -0.20 13.64
CA PRO A 242 27.60 1.02 13.88
C PRO A 242 26.70 2.26 13.89
N ASP A 243 27.15 3.33 14.57
CA ASP A 243 26.52 4.65 14.46
C ASP A 243 26.86 5.29 13.10
N SER A 244 26.18 4.82 12.06
CA SER A 244 26.32 5.27 10.68
C SER A 244 24.97 5.35 9.95
N TYR A 245 23.86 5.44 10.70
CA TYR A 245 22.51 5.46 10.17
C TYR A 245 21.83 6.79 10.53
N ASP A 246 21.48 7.56 9.49
CA ASP A 246 20.77 8.83 9.60
C ASP A 246 19.33 8.60 10.10
N MET A 247 18.74 7.45 9.77
CA MET A 247 17.35 7.10 10.10
C MET A 247 17.20 5.62 10.49
N ILE A 248 16.22 5.31 11.34
CA ILE A 248 15.82 3.93 11.63
C ILE A 248 14.30 3.80 11.46
N ALA A 249 13.86 2.90 10.58
CA ALA A 249 12.46 2.55 10.36
C ALA A 249 12.08 1.30 11.15
N PHE A 250 11.20 1.45 12.14
CA PHE A 250 10.69 0.36 12.97
C PHE A 250 9.38 -0.19 12.42
N ILE A 251 9.29 -1.52 12.33
CA ILE A 251 8.13 -2.25 11.83
C ILE A 251 7.70 -3.28 12.89
N PRO A 252 6.53 -3.15 13.53
CA PRO A 252 5.99 -4.17 14.43
C PRO A 252 5.68 -5.47 13.67
N GLN A 253 6.27 -6.60 14.08
CA GLN A 253 5.94 -7.91 13.51
C GLN A 253 4.50 -8.31 13.84
N SER A 254 4.01 -7.96 15.03
CA SER A 254 2.58 -7.94 15.37
C SER A 254 2.04 -6.58 14.96
N GLY A 255 1.21 -6.51 13.91
CA GLY A 255 0.79 -5.26 13.29
C GLY A 255 0.00 -4.37 14.26
N ALA A 256 0.39 -3.11 14.41
CA ALA A 256 -0.30 -2.19 15.31
C ALA A 256 -1.57 -1.62 14.68
N LEU A 257 -2.65 -1.60 15.45
CA LEU A 257 -3.97 -1.07 15.06
C LEU A 257 -4.05 0.43 15.37
N ALA A 258 -3.19 1.21 14.72
CA ALA A 258 -3.09 2.65 14.91
C ALA A 258 -4.10 3.44 14.04
N GLY A 259 -4.35 4.70 14.41
CA GLY A 259 -5.14 5.64 13.59
C GLY A 259 -4.42 6.16 12.33
N TYR A 260 -3.15 5.78 12.13
CA TYR A 260 -2.27 6.22 11.07
C TYR A 260 -1.52 5.04 10.43
N GLY A 261 -0.99 5.22 9.22
CA GLY A 261 -0.22 4.19 8.49
C GLY A 261 1.29 4.28 8.66
N ALA A 262 1.83 5.45 8.97
CA ALA A 262 3.19 5.66 9.48
C ALA A 262 3.32 6.97 10.28
N PHE A 263 4.46 7.16 10.95
CA PHE A 263 4.94 8.47 11.39
C PHE A 263 6.47 8.55 11.38
N HIS A 264 7.00 9.76 11.33
CA HIS A 264 8.38 10.16 11.55
C HIS A 264 8.52 10.99 12.83
N ARG A 265 9.58 10.75 13.60
CA ARG A 265 9.96 11.53 14.78
C ARG A 265 11.38 12.05 14.59
N VAL A 266 11.51 13.38 14.43
CA VAL A 266 12.82 14.03 14.36
C VAL A 266 13.55 13.88 15.70
N VAL A 267 14.74 13.31 15.67
CA VAL A 267 15.62 13.05 16.82
C VAL A 267 16.70 14.12 16.94
N LYS A 268 17.17 14.64 15.81
CA LYS A 268 18.18 15.70 15.71
C LYS A 268 17.84 16.63 14.54
N ASN A 269 17.98 17.93 14.76
CA ASN A 269 17.94 18.94 13.71
C ASN A 269 19.09 19.93 13.88
N GLU A 270 19.92 20.05 12.84
CA GLU A 270 21.02 21.02 12.71
C GLU A 270 20.74 22.10 11.64
N VAL A 271 19.57 22.05 11.01
CA VAL A 271 19.16 22.97 9.94
C VAL A 271 18.29 24.10 10.52
N THR A 272 18.65 25.34 10.19
CA THR A 272 17.89 26.55 10.50
C THR A 272 17.14 27.06 9.26
N GLY A 273 16.26 28.04 9.39
CA GLY A 273 15.51 28.62 8.25
C GLY A 273 14.40 27.74 7.66
N ILE A 274 14.20 26.52 8.17
CA ILE A 274 13.16 25.59 7.73
C ILE A 274 11.86 25.65 8.55
N GLY A 275 11.83 26.46 9.62
CA GLY A 275 10.72 26.58 10.58
C GLY A 275 10.84 25.69 11.83
N LEU A 276 11.69 24.67 11.80
CA LEU A 276 12.04 23.86 12.96
C LEU A 276 13.24 24.45 13.73
N ARG A 277 13.20 24.42 15.07
CA ARG A 277 14.34 24.76 15.93
C ARG A 277 15.45 23.72 15.84
N THR A 278 16.70 24.08 16.14
CA THR A 278 17.78 23.10 16.29
C THR A 278 17.70 22.37 17.62
N PHE A 279 18.12 21.09 17.63
CA PHE A 279 18.25 20.23 18.82
C PHE A 279 18.98 18.92 18.48
N ASP A 280 19.43 18.21 19.50
CA ASP A 280 19.93 16.84 19.40
C ASP A 280 19.45 16.03 20.61
N THR A 281 18.78 14.90 20.35
CA THR A 281 18.39 13.90 21.35
C THR A 281 18.91 12.50 20.99
N SER A 282 19.80 12.38 20.00
CA SER A 282 20.28 11.12 19.42
C SER A 282 20.96 10.18 20.45
N SER A 283 21.61 10.76 21.46
CA SER A 283 22.18 10.02 22.59
C SER A 283 21.15 9.26 23.43
N GLU A 284 19.89 9.72 23.50
CA GLU A 284 18.80 8.99 24.16
C GLU A 284 18.44 7.68 23.44
N TYR A 285 18.75 7.60 22.14
CA TYR A 285 18.52 6.44 21.27
C TYR A 285 19.78 5.57 21.14
N GLY A 286 20.88 5.91 21.84
CA GLY A 286 22.16 5.19 21.77
C GLY A 286 23.06 5.58 20.60
N SER A 287 22.69 6.58 19.80
CA SER A 287 23.53 7.14 18.74
C SER A 287 24.61 8.08 19.31
N GLY A 288 25.75 8.18 18.62
CA GLY A 288 26.85 9.09 18.95
C GLY A 288 26.72 10.49 18.36
N GLY A 289 25.60 10.79 17.68
CA GLY A 289 25.34 12.07 17.01
C GLY A 289 24.89 11.95 15.55
N THR A 290 24.77 10.72 15.01
CA THR A 290 24.43 10.45 13.61
C THR A 290 22.92 10.37 13.36
N LEU A 291 22.13 9.87 14.32
CA LEU A 291 20.69 9.63 14.13
C LEU A 291 19.91 10.94 14.03
N GLN A 292 19.35 11.20 12.85
CA GLN A 292 18.56 12.39 12.52
C GLN A 292 17.07 12.21 12.88
N GLY A 293 16.52 11.01 12.68
CA GLY A 293 15.12 10.70 13.02
C GLY A 293 14.80 9.21 13.07
N VAL A 294 13.61 8.87 13.57
CA VAL A 294 13.09 7.49 13.61
C VAL A 294 11.68 7.42 13.05
N GLU A 295 11.41 6.40 12.25
CA GLU A 295 10.12 6.17 11.59
C GLU A 295 9.43 4.95 12.21
N VAL A 296 8.09 4.93 12.24
CA VAL A 296 7.29 3.75 12.63
C VAL A 296 6.23 3.46 11.59
N TYR A 297 6.16 2.22 11.15
CA TYR A 297 5.15 1.72 10.22
C TYR A 297 4.33 0.61 10.91
N PRO A 298 3.17 0.93 11.51
CA PRO A 298 2.31 -0.02 12.21
C PRO A 298 2.01 -1.32 11.48
N GLN A 299 1.91 -1.28 10.14
CA GLN A 299 1.51 -2.41 9.29
C GLN A 299 2.36 -2.44 8.00
N ALA A 300 1.90 -3.13 6.97
CA ALA A 300 2.62 -3.27 5.70
C ALA A 300 2.76 -1.98 4.86
N ALA A 301 2.28 -0.82 5.34
CA ALA A 301 2.40 0.48 4.67
C ALA A 301 3.85 0.87 4.31
N PHE A 302 4.84 0.40 5.08
CA PHE A 302 6.27 0.48 4.77
C PHE A 302 6.61 0.05 3.34
N THR A 303 5.88 -0.91 2.78
CA THR A 303 6.16 -1.50 1.46
C THR A 303 5.97 -0.55 0.27
N THR A 304 5.37 0.62 0.50
CA THR A 304 5.00 1.59 -0.55
C THR A 304 6.03 2.72 -0.71
N HIS A 305 6.28 3.15 -1.95
CA HIS A 305 7.13 4.33 -2.24
C HIS A 305 6.52 5.64 -1.74
N ASP A 306 5.18 5.72 -1.64
CA ASP A 306 4.44 6.89 -1.14
C ASP A 306 4.77 7.14 0.34
N THR A 307 4.26 6.28 1.23
CA THR A 307 4.44 6.38 2.70
C THR A 307 5.93 6.47 3.07
N SER A 308 6.79 5.67 2.42
CA SER A 308 8.22 5.70 2.71
C SER A 308 8.93 6.97 2.24
N SER A 309 8.42 7.72 1.26
CA SER A 309 9.00 9.01 0.87
C SER A 309 8.44 10.16 1.71
N HIS A 310 7.16 10.05 2.06
CA HIS A 310 6.43 10.95 2.94
C HIS A 310 7.12 11.10 4.31
N GLU A 311 7.40 9.98 4.99
CA GLU A 311 8.03 10.04 6.32
C GLU A 311 9.47 10.55 6.29
N ILE A 312 10.26 10.20 5.26
CA ILE A 312 11.61 10.77 5.08
C ILE A 312 11.55 12.29 4.86
N THR A 313 10.56 12.81 4.11
CA THR A 313 10.39 14.25 3.88
C THR A 313 10.16 15.03 5.18
N HIS A 314 9.42 14.49 6.15
CA HIS A 314 9.15 15.15 7.44
C HIS A 314 10.41 15.45 8.28
N GLN A 315 11.58 14.88 7.95
CA GLN A 315 12.86 15.27 8.56
C GLN A 315 13.22 16.75 8.31
N TRP A 316 12.72 17.35 7.23
CA TRP A 316 12.97 18.76 6.88
C TRP A 316 11.69 19.55 6.50
N GLY A 317 10.62 18.85 6.10
CA GLY A 317 9.39 19.40 5.52
C GLY A 317 8.42 20.09 6.47
N HIS A 318 7.45 20.79 5.90
CA HIS A 318 6.18 21.20 6.52
C HIS A 318 6.20 22.24 7.66
N TYR A 319 7.33 22.55 8.28
CA TYR A 319 7.41 23.56 9.36
C TYR A 319 7.32 25.03 8.90
N LEU A 320 7.22 25.31 7.58
CA LEU A 320 7.31 26.67 7.00
C LEU A 320 6.06 27.58 7.18
N ALA A 321 5.05 27.18 7.95
CA ALA A 321 3.93 28.04 8.39
C ALA A 321 3.21 28.82 7.26
N LEU A 322 3.03 28.21 6.07
CA LEU A 322 2.48 28.90 4.89
C LEU A 322 1.07 29.47 5.09
N THR A 323 0.25 28.88 5.96
CA THR A 323 -1.09 29.38 6.31
C THR A 323 -1.03 30.71 7.05
N GLU A 324 -0.13 30.84 8.02
CA GLU A 324 0.14 32.10 8.74
C GLU A 324 0.63 33.18 7.77
N LEU A 325 1.56 32.83 6.88
CA LEU A 325 2.12 33.76 5.87
C LEU A 325 1.09 34.21 4.82
N ALA A 326 0.14 33.33 4.46
CA ALA A 326 -0.96 33.62 3.55
C ALA A 326 -2.11 34.40 4.21
N GLY A 327 -2.18 34.40 5.54
CA GLY A 327 -3.32 34.92 6.31
C GLY A 327 -4.59 34.08 6.14
N VAL A 328 -4.46 32.76 5.99
CA VAL A 328 -5.60 31.82 5.84
C VAL A 328 -5.70 30.87 7.04
N GLU A 329 -6.90 30.37 7.28
CA GLU A 329 -7.18 29.43 8.38
C GLU A 329 -6.71 28.01 8.00
N PRO A 330 -5.85 27.34 8.80
CA PRO A 330 -5.43 25.97 8.54
C PRO A 330 -6.60 24.98 8.70
N LYS A 331 -6.96 24.30 7.61
CA LYS A 331 -8.06 23.31 7.50
C LYS A 331 -7.70 22.22 6.50
N GLY A 332 -8.55 21.20 6.38
CA GLY A 332 -8.32 20.01 5.56
C GLY A 332 -7.66 18.90 6.36
N HIS A 333 -6.99 17.96 5.67
CA HIS A 333 -6.44 16.78 6.32
C HIS A 333 -5.22 17.08 7.23
N ALA A 334 -5.37 16.83 8.53
CA ALA A 334 -4.34 16.97 9.57
C ALA A 334 -3.46 18.26 9.44
N PRO A 335 -4.07 19.46 9.53
CA PRO A 335 -3.47 20.70 9.02
C PRO A 335 -2.39 21.33 9.93
N ASP A 336 -2.16 20.78 11.13
CA ASP A 336 -1.02 21.12 11.99
C ASP A 336 0.27 20.36 11.63
N GLY A 337 0.17 19.28 10.83
CA GLY A 337 1.28 18.42 10.43
C GLY A 337 1.68 18.51 8.96
N HIS A 338 0.88 19.20 8.14
CA HIS A 338 0.95 19.14 6.69
C HIS A 338 0.92 20.51 6.02
N THR A 339 1.38 20.56 4.78
CA THR A 339 1.30 21.77 3.96
C THR A 339 -0.16 22.06 3.58
N PRO A 340 -0.63 23.32 3.63
CA PRO A 340 -1.93 23.68 3.07
C PRO A 340 -2.02 23.34 1.57
N LEU A 341 -3.24 23.26 1.05
CA LEU A 341 -3.51 23.17 -0.37
C LEU A 341 -2.91 24.37 -1.12
N THR A 342 -2.00 24.08 -2.04
CA THR A 342 -1.31 25.04 -2.93
C THR A 342 -1.66 24.81 -4.40
N LEU A 343 -1.40 25.81 -5.26
CA LEU A 343 -1.47 25.63 -6.71
C LEU A 343 -0.21 24.91 -7.24
N GLY A 344 -0.41 23.97 -8.16
CA GLY A 344 0.67 23.20 -8.80
C GLY A 344 0.76 21.77 -8.27
N ALA A 345 1.95 21.19 -8.40
CA ALA A 345 2.28 19.89 -7.81
C ALA A 345 2.23 19.98 -6.29
N THR A 346 1.79 18.90 -5.65
CA THR A 346 1.52 18.86 -4.21
C THR A 346 2.74 18.32 -3.45
N LEU A 347 3.01 18.86 -2.26
CA LEU A 347 4.04 18.32 -1.35
C LEU A 347 3.64 16.92 -0.85
N ILE A 348 4.63 16.08 -0.55
CA ILE A 348 4.46 14.73 -0.02
C ILE A 348 4.17 14.83 1.49
N GLY A 349 2.94 15.22 1.81
CA GLY A 349 2.50 15.59 3.16
C GLY A 349 1.75 16.91 3.15
N ALA A 350 0.70 16.98 2.32
CA ALA A 350 -0.22 18.11 2.25
C ALA A 350 -1.66 17.65 2.46
N VAL A 351 -2.59 18.61 2.49
CA VAL A 351 -4.06 18.41 2.48
C VAL A 351 -4.57 17.61 1.26
N LEU A 352 -3.71 17.34 0.28
CA LEU A 352 -4.00 16.61 -0.96
C LEU A 352 -2.87 15.61 -1.24
N GLU A 353 -3.19 14.39 -1.65
CA GLU A 353 -2.20 13.39 -2.07
C GLU A 353 -1.43 13.80 -3.32
N ALA A 354 -0.13 13.52 -3.37
CA ALA A 354 0.75 13.91 -4.49
C ALA A 354 0.43 13.22 -5.83
N THR A 355 -0.46 12.22 -5.85
CA THR A 355 -1.09 11.70 -7.09
C THR A 355 -2.00 12.72 -7.79
N ARG A 356 -2.29 13.86 -7.13
CA ARG A 356 -3.05 14.99 -7.67
C ARG A 356 -2.28 16.29 -7.57
N GLN A 357 -2.67 17.23 -8.42
CA GLN A 357 -2.17 18.59 -8.48
C GLN A 357 -3.32 19.57 -8.76
N ALA A 358 -3.27 20.75 -8.12
CA ALA A 358 -4.24 21.82 -8.35
C ALA A 358 -3.84 22.62 -9.58
N THR A 359 -4.68 22.64 -10.62
CA THR A 359 -4.37 23.29 -11.90
C THR A 359 -5.28 24.50 -12.15
N ARG A 360 -4.68 25.61 -12.58
CA ARG A 360 -5.41 26.81 -13.01
C ARG A 360 -6.03 26.59 -14.39
N MET A 361 -7.35 26.78 -14.50
CA MET A 361 -8.10 26.64 -15.74
C MET A 361 -8.32 27.99 -16.44
N ASN A 362 -8.42 29.07 -15.67
CA ASN A 362 -8.36 30.47 -16.11
C ASN A 362 -8.06 31.36 -14.88
N ASP A 363 -8.17 32.68 -15.01
CA ASP A 363 -7.79 33.66 -13.98
C ASP A 363 -8.49 33.47 -12.63
N SER A 364 -9.67 32.83 -12.59
CA SER A 364 -10.51 32.67 -11.39
C SER A 364 -11.01 31.25 -11.11
N THR A 365 -10.66 30.25 -11.93
CA THR A 365 -11.13 28.87 -11.73
C THR A 365 -10.01 27.85 -11.77
N PHE A 366 -10.16 26.83 -10.92
CA PHE A 366 -9.14 25.84 -10.59
C PHE A 366 -9.75 24.43 -10.57
N GLU A 367 -8.96 23.41 -10.88
CA GLU A 367 -9.41 22.04 -11.07
C GLU A 367 -8.34 21.02 -10.63
N ILE A 368 -8.78 19.95 -9.98
CA ILE A 368 -7.93 18.80 -9.62
C ILE A 368 -7.57 18.03 -10.90
N ARG A 369 -6.26 17.88 -11.14
CA ARG A 369 -5.69 17.06 -12.22
C ARG A 369 -4.86 15.91 -11.63
N GLN A 370 -4.68 14.85 -12.42
CA GLN A 370 -3.68 13.83 -12.13
C GLN A 370 -2.28 14.45 -12.17
N SER A 371 -1.41 14.08 -11.23
CA SER A 371 0.02 14.38 -11.31
C SER A 371 0.71 13.54 -12.40
N PRO A 372 1.62 14.11 -13.20
CA PRO A 372 2.41 13.31 -14.14
C PRO A 372 3.27 12.29 -13.39
N TYR A 373 3.55 11.16 -14.03
CA TYR A 373 4.61 10.25 -13.59
C TYR A 373 5.96 10.72 -14.19
N PRO A 374 7.08 10.69 -13.45
CA PRO A 374 7.16 10.40 -12.01
C PRO A 374 6.63 11.55 -11.14
N ILE A 375 6.04 11.18 -10.00
CA ILE A 375 5.84 12.11 -8.89
C ILE A 375 7.23 12.45 -8.33
N LEU A 376 7.51 13.73 -8.16
CA LEU A 376 8.79 14.28 -7.68
C LEU A 376 8.53 15.19 -6.48
N GLN A 377 9.55 15.36 -5.63
CA GLN A 377 9.56 16.32 -4.53
C GLN A 377 9.32 17.74 -5.08
N HIS A 378 8.45 18.50 -4.42
CA HIS A 378 8.13 19.88 -4.73
C HIS A 378 9.35 20.78 -4.51
N PRO A 379 9.51 21.90 -5.26
CA PRO A 379 10.63 22.83 -5.06
C PRO A 379 10.80 23.32 -3.62
N LEU A 380 9.73 23.42 -2.84
CA LEU A 380 9.77 23.82 -1.43
C LEU A 380 10.38 22.73 -0.52
N GLU A 381 10.12 21.46 -0.80
CA GLU A 381 10.74 20.32 -0.11
C GLU A 381 12.23 20.25 -0.47
N MET A 382 12.53 20.41 -1.76
CA MET A 382 13.90 20.52 -2.27
C MET A 382 14.66 21.72 -1.68
N TYR A 383 13.97 22.81 -1.29
CA TYR A 383 14.60 23.93 -0.59
C TYR A 383 14.97 23.56 0.85
N VAL A 384 14.05 23.02 1.64
CA VAL A 384 14.35 22.65 3.05
C VAL A 384 15.39 21.51 3.13
N MET A 385 15.42 20.60 2.15
CA MET A 385 16.48 19.61 1.97
C MET A 385 17.83 20.21 1.49
N GLY A 386 17.87 21.49 1.13
CA GLY A 386 19.08 22.20 0.71
C GLY A 386 19.55 21.85 -0.69
N LYS A 387 18.62 21.52 -1.60
CA LYS A 387 18.84 21.09 -2.99
C LYS A 387 18.42 22.11 -4.05
N THR A 388 17.68 23.15 -3.67
CA THR A 388 17.45 24.32 -4.51
C THR A 388 17.64 25.62 -3.70
N SER A 389 17.88 26.74 -4.38
CA SER A 389 18.02 28.05 -3.74
C SER A 389 16.67 28.68 -3.44
N ALA A 390 16.64 29.68 -2.56
CA ALA A 390 15.43 30.45 -2.27
C ALA A 390 14.88 31.12 -3.55
N ASP A 391 15.75 31.69 -4.38
CA ASP A 391 15.38 32.38 -5.63
C ASP A 391 14.66 31.46 -6.64
N ALA A 392 14.92 30.15 -6.58
CA ALA A 392 14.34 29.15 -7.46
C ALA A 392 12.94 28.65 -7.02
N LEU A 393 12.44 29.08 -5.86
CA LEU A 393 11.12 28.68 -5.35
C LEU A 393 9.95 29.37 -6.07
N GLY A 394 10.11 30.65 -6.41
CA GLY A 394 9.00 31.51 -6.84
C GLY A 394 7.95 31.77 -5.74
N THR A 395 6.88 32.47 -6.09
CA THR A 395 5.74 32.73 -5.20
C THR A 395 4.93 31.44 -5.01
N GLN A 396 4.70 31.04 -3.77
CA GLN A 396 3.81 29.94 -3.43
C GLN A 396 2.37 30.46 -3.41
N LEU A 397 1.43 29.75 -4.01
CA LEU A 397 0.03 30.17 -4.12
C LEU A 397 -0.84 29.27 -3.24
N VAL A 398 -1.25 29.76 -2.07
CA VAL A 398 -2.03 29.02 -1.06
C VAL A 398 -3.52 29.30 -1.26
N PHE A 399 -4.38 28.29 -1.28
CA PHE A 399 -5.83 28.50 -1.47
C PHE A 399 -6.53 29.15 -0.25
N ASP A 400 -7.57 29.95 -0.50
CA ASP A 400 -8.40 30.54 0.56
C ASP A 400 -9.19 29.48 1.36
N ASP A 401 -9.84 28.55 0.64
CA ASP A 401 -10.74 27.55 1.22
C ASP A 401 -9.98 26.24 1.48
N GLN A 402 -9.24 26.21 2.59
CA GLN A 402 -8.52 25.01 3.02
C GLN A 402 -9.45 23.88 3.51
N GLY A 403 -10.72 24.19 3.82
CA GLY A 403 -11.73 23.24 4.32
C GLY A 403 -12.63 22.64 3.24
N GLN A 404 -12.13 22.51 2.01
CA GLN A 404 -12.93 22.03 0.86
C GLN A 404 -12.83 20.53 0.56
N PHE A 405 -11.87 19.84 1.19
CA PHE A 405 -11.72 18.38 1.15
C PHE A 405 -11.92 17.79 2.54
N ASP A 406 -12.03 16.47 2.60
CA ASP A 406 -12.31 15.71 3.82
C ASP A 406 -11.22 15.96 4.90
N PRO A 407 -11.57 16.38 6.13
CA PRO A 407 -10.57 16.52 7.20
C PRO A 407 -10.04 15.17 7.68
N ASP A 408 -10.85 14.12 7.61
CA ASP A 408 -10.57 12.81 8.19
C ASP A 408 -9.90 11.85 7.18
N SER A 409 -9.62 12.33 5.96
CA SER A 409 -9.10 11.52 4.85
C SER A 409 -8.24 12.33 3.88
N SER A 410 -7.06 11.81 3.53
CA SER A 410 -6.18 12.34 2.48
C SER A 410 -6.71 12.14 1.05
N ALA A 411 -7.73 11.29 0.89
CA ALA A 411 -8.07 10.61 -0.35
C ALA A 411 -8.17 11.55 -1.56
N ALA A 412 -7.29 11.32 -2.54
CA ALA A 412 -7.18 12.09 -3.75
C ALA A 412 -8.53 12.31 -4.49
N PRO A 413 -9.09 13.54 -4.53
CA PRO A 413 -10.35 13.83 -5.19
C PRO A 413 -10.37 13.45 -6.68
N ASP A 414 -11.57 13.25 -7.21
CA ASP A 414 -11.76 12.91 -8.62
C ASP A 414 -11.13 13.94 -9.56
N VAL A 415 -10.46 13.45 -10.60
CA VAL A 415 -9.90 14.31 -11.66
C VAL A 415 -11.05 15.01 -12.38
N GLY A 416 -11.06 16.35 -12.34
CA GLY A 416 -12.19 17.18 -12.76
C GLY A 416 -12.88 17.93 -11.62
N THR A 417 -12.63 17.56 -10.35
CA THR A 417 -13.15 18.26 -9.17
C THR A 417 -12.73 19.74 -9.20
N LYS A 418 -13.70 20.64 -9.06
CA LYS A 418 -13.45 22.09 -9.05
C LYS A 418 -13.01 22.54 -7.67
N ILE A 419 -11.92 23.30 -7.62
CA ILE A 419 -11.36 23.84 -6.38
C ILE A 419 -12.03 25.20 -6.12
N ARG A 420 -12.48 25.40 -4.88
CA ARG A 420 -13.18 26.59 -4.38
C ARG A 420 -12.19 27.62 -3.82
N GLY A 421 -12.64 28.87 -3.72
CA GLY A 421 -11.85 29.99 -3.18
C GLY A 421 -10.90 30.62 -4.20
N GLY A 422 -10.24 31.72 -3.79
CA GLY A 422 -9.10 32.29 -4.49
C GLY A 422 -7.78 31.68 -4.01
N VAL A 423 -6.68 32.37 -4.32
CA VAL A 423 -5.33 32.05 -3.84
C VAL A 423 -4.67 33.29 -3.23
N LYS A 424 -3.71 33.05 -2.34
CA LYS A 424 -2.87 34.04 -1.65
C LYS A 424 -1.40 33.82 -2.01
N ASP A 425 -0.73 34.92 -2.29
CA ASP A 425 0.68 34.96 -2.67
C ASP A 425 1.57 34.95 -1.43
N VAL A 426 2.23 33.81 -1.17
CA VAL A 426 3.31 33.71 -0.19
C VAL A 426 4.65 33.81 -0.94
N SER A 427 5.26 34.99 -0.89
CA SER A 427 6.55 35.23 -1.55
C SER A 427 7.70 34.58 -0.78
N VAL A 428 8.79 34.24 -1.49
CA VAL A 428 10.05 33.78 -0.91
C VAL A 428 10.55 34.75 0.18
N GLY A 429 10.43 36.05 -0.05
CA GLY A 429 10.82 37.09 0.92
C GLY A 429 10.01 37.03 2.23
N ALA A 430 8.75 36.61 2.19
CA ALA A 430 7.94 36.41 3.39
C ALA A 430 8.39 35.14 4.17
N ILE A 431 8.72 34.06 3.46
CA ILE A 431 9.27 32.82 4.06
C ILE A 431 10.61 33.13 4.75
N LEU A 432 11.54 33.75 4.03
CA LEU A 432 12.85 34.17 4.56
C LEU A 432 12.73 35.18 5.72
N GLY A 433 11.79 36.11 5.64
CA GLY A 433 11.55 37.11 6.69
C GLY A 433 10.96 36.54 7.98
N LYS A 434 10.26 35.40 7.91
CA LYS A 434 9.65 34.70 9.05
C LYS A 434 10.58 33.67 9.70
N HIS A 435 11.30 32.89 8.89
CA HIS A 435 12.10 31.75 9.37
C HIS A 435 13.60 32.00 9.36
N GLY A 436 14.06 33.04 8.64
CA GLY A 436 15.45 33.24 8.28
C GLY A 436 15.83 32.52 6.99
N SER A 437 17.05 32.77 6.50
CA SER A 437 17.64 31.96 5.42
C SER A 437 17.95 30.57 5.93
N ARG A 438 17.66 29.54 5.13
CA ARG A 438 18.11 28.17 5.39
C ARG A 438 19.64 28.09 5.47
N ASP A 439 20.14 27.60 6.60
CA ASP A 439 21.55 27.23 6.81
C ASP A 439 21.66 25.89 7.55
N GLY A 440 22.78 25.20 7.41
CA GLY A 440 23.02 23.86 7.95
C GLY A 440 23.05 22.74 6.89
N PRO A 441 23.27 21.47 7.30
CA PRO A 441 23.59 20.35 6.41
C PRO A 441 22.62 20.15 5.21
N SER A 442 23.16 19.73 4.07
CA SER A 442 22.39 19.34 2.86
C SER A 442 22.77 17.90 2.48
N PRO A 443 21.98 16.88 2.87
CA PRO A 443 22.38 15.47 2.75
C PRO A 443 22.46 15.03 1.29
N SER A 444 23.61 14.56 0.81
CA SER A 444 23.72 13.90 -0.50
C SER A 444 23.40 12.40 -0.45
N LEU A 445 23.23 11.87 0.75
CA LEU A 445 22.96 10.47 1.06
C LEU A 445 22.20 10.41 2.40
N VAL A 446 21.22 9.52 2.48
CA VAL A 446 20.50 9.11 3.70
C VAL A 446 20.68 7.60 3.86
N ARG A 447 21.21 7.15 5.00
CA ARG A 447 21.26 5.73 5.37
C ARG A 447 20.13 5.43 6.36
N ARG A 448 19.15 4.63 5.91
CA ARG A 448 18.03 4.19 6.73
C ARG A 448 18.09 2.69 7.03
N ALA A 449 18.30 2.34 8.30
CA ALA A 449 18.16 0.95 8.73
C ALA A 449 16.67 0.57 8.77
N THR A 450 16.34 -0.65 8.33
CA THR A 450 14.98 -1.23 8.51
C THR A 450 15.02 -2.25 9.65
N VAL A 451 14.17 -2.10 10.65
CA VAL A 451 14.16 -2.92 11.87
C VAL A 451 12.77 -3.51 12.10
N LEU A 452 12.63 -4.81 11.80
CA LEU A 452 11.47 -5.60 12.19
C LEU A 452 11.56 -5.93 13.69
N VAL A 453 10.60 -5.45 14.49
CA VAL A 453 10.56 -5.74 15.93
C VAL A 453 9.55 -6.86 16.20
N SER A 454 10.06 -8.03 16.54
CA SER A 454 9.27 -9.25 16.82
C SER A 454 9.08 -9.49 18.31
N ARG A 455 7.95 -10.09 18.71
CA ARG A 455 7.62 -10.28 20.13
C ARG A 455 8.00 -11.68 20.64
N ASP A 456 7.34 -12.71 20.12
CA ASP A 456 7.45 -14.08 20.65
C ASP A 456 8.81 -14.73 20.34
N ALA A 457 9.25 -14.65 19.09
CA ALA A 457 10.45 -15.29 18.54
C ALA A 457 11.07 -14.40 17.45
N LEU A 458 12.28 -14.71 17.00
CA LEU A 458 12.83 -14.11 15.78
C LEU A 458 12.03 -14.57 14.55
N ALA A 459 11.90 -13.67 13.57
CA ALA A 459 11.13 -13.87 12.36
C ALA A 459 11.67 -15.02 11.49
N SER A 460 10.77 -15.66 10.75
CA SER A 460 11.16 -16.76 9.84
C SER A 460 11.98 -16.26 8.64
N GLU A 461 12.75 -17.14 8.00
CA GLU A 461 13.51 -16.80 6.78
C GLU A 461 12.62 -16.27 5.66
N ALA A 462 11.40 -16.81 5.50
CA ALA A 462 10.43 -16.31 4.53
C ALA A 462 9.94 -14.88 4.85
N GLU A 463 9.91 -14.50 6.14
CA GLU A 463 9.53 -13.16 6.60
C GLU A 463 10.70 -12.17 6.50
N MET A 464 11.91 -12.58 6.86
CA MET A 464 13.13 -11.79 6.65
C MET A 464 13.32 -11.46 5.16
N ASN A 465 13.07 -12.42 4.26
CA ASN A 465 13.18 -12.20 2.82
C ASN A 465 12.15 -11.19 2.28
N TYR A 466 10.91 -11.19 2.79
CA TYR A 466 9.89 -10.21 2.46
C TYR A 466 10.29 -8.79 2.88
N TRP A 467 10.67 -8.59 4.14
CA TRP A 467 11.05 -7.26 4.61
C TRP A 467 12.36 -6.77 3.96
N ASN A 468 13.34 -7.66 3.69
CA ASN A 468 14.53 -7.30 2.91
C ASN A 468 14.17 -6.87 1.48
N PHE A 469 13.31 -7.61 0.78
CA PHE A 469 12.93 -7.27 -0.60
C PHE A 469 12.32 -5.86 -0.66
N PHE A 470 11.37 -5.55 0.22
CA PHE A 470 10.76 -4.22 0.25
C PHE A 470 11.75 -3.14 0.71
N ALA A 471 12.58 -3.40 1.73
CA ALA A 471 13.63 -2.47 2.16
C ALA A 471 14.65 -2.13 1.04
N GLN A 472 15.01 -3.10 0.19
CA GLN A 472 15.83 -2.84 -1.00
C GLN A 472 15.03 -2.11 -2.09
N ARG A 473 13.76 -2.42 -2.30
CA ARG A 473 12.92 -1.80 -3.34
C ARG A 473 12.61 -0.32 -3.10
N LEU A 474 12.58 0.11 -1.84
CA LEU A 474 12.43 1.53 -1.48
C LEU A 474 13.69 2.35 -1.82
N ALA A 475 14.86 1.75 -1.67
CA ALA A 475 16.16 2.36 -2.01
C ALA A 475 16.52 2.27 -3.50
N ASP A 476 15.95 1.31 -4.24
CA ASP A 476 16.27 1.02 -5.65
C ASP A 476 17.79 1.05 -5.94
N PRO A 477 18.58 0.13 -5.33
CA PRO A 477 20.05 0.16 -5.41
C PRO A 477 20.61 0.04 -6.84
N ASN A 478 19.77 -0.35 -7.81
CA ASN A 478 20.10 -0.44 -9.23
C ASN A 478 19.81 0.87 -10.00
N ARG A 479 19.25 1.91 -9.34
CA ARG A 479 18.80 3.20 -9.89
C ARG A 479 18.00 3.09 -11.20
N THR A 480 17.00 2.23 -11.16
CA THR A 480 16.13 1.91 -12.30
C THR A 480 14.87 2.77 -12.35
N GLY A 481 14.48 3.32 -11.20
CA GLY A 481 13.34 4.18 -10.96
C GLY A 481 12.02 3.62 -11.47
N VAL A 482 11.83 2.31 -11.32
CA VAL A 482 10.57 1.64 -11.63
C VAL A 482 9.52 2.11 -10.62
N PRO A 483 8.46 2.79 -11.08
CA PRO A 483 7.47 3.35 -10.19
C PRO A 483 6.52 2.30 -9.60
N SER A 484 5.82 2.72 -8.56
CA SER A 484 4.49 2.20 -8.21
C SER A 484 3.46 2.48 -9.33
N TYR A 485 2.36 1.74 -9.36
CA TYR A 485 1.23 2.05 -10.24
C TYR A 485 0.66 3.45 -10.00
N SER A 486 0.71 3.96 -8.76
CA SER A 486 0.29 5.33 -8.40
C SER A 486 1.27 6.44 -8.83
N GLY A 487 2.36 6.11 -9.52
CA GLY A 487 3.28 7.08 -10.12
C GLY A 487 4.43 7.56 -9.22
N TYR A 488 4.44 7.18 -7.93
CA TYR A 488 5.57 7.37 -7.02
C TYR A 488 6.75 6.50 -7.42
N VAL A 489 7.95 6.95 -7.06
CA VAL A 489 9.26 6.32 -7.31
C VAL A 489 10.07 6.27 -6.01
N SER A 490 11.23 5.61 -6.03
CA SER A 490 12.21 5.65 -4.95
C SER A 490 12.61 7.09 -4.57
N PHE A 491 12.96 7.31 -3.30
CA PHE A 491 13.23 8.65 -2.76
C PHE A 491 14.37 9.38 -3.50
N ASP A 492 15.37 8.64 -3.97
CA ASP A 492 16.47 9.20 -4.76
C ASP A 492 15.94 9.83 -6.06
N ARG A 493 15.13 9.09 -6.82
CA ARG A 493 14.52 9.60 -8.05
C ARG A 493 13.45 10.66 -7.77
N ALA A 494 12.74 10.59 -6.66
CA ALA A 494 11.79 11.62 -6.23
C ALA A 494 12.50 12.97 -5.98
N THR A 495 13.72 12.95 -5.42
CA THR A 495 14.59 14.15 -5.28
C THR A 495 15.35 14.50 -6.57
N GLY A 496 15.00 13.93 -7.72
CA GLY A 496 15.71 14.16 -8.99
C GLY A 496 17.13 13.61 -9.01
N ASN A 497 17.44 12.60 -8.19
CA ASN A 497 18.76 12.03 -7.91
C ASN A 497 19.69 12.99 -7.10
N ALA A 498 19.13 13.90 -6.31
CA ALA A 498 19.90 14.85 -5.49
C ALA A 498 20.27 14.32 -4.09
N ILE A 499 19.62 13.24 -3.63
CA ILE A 499 19.88 12.53 -2.38
C ILE A 499 19.87 11.02 -2.66
N ASP A 500 20.97 10.30 -2.41
CA ASP A 500 20.93 8.83 -2.41
C ASP A 500 20.14 8.31 -1.21
N LEU A 501 19.29 7.30 -1.38
CA LEU A 501 18.76 6.49 -0.28
C LEU A 501 19.53 5.16 -0.22
N ARG A 502 19.93 4.75 0.98
CA ARG A 502 20.55 3.44 1.24
C ARG A 502 19.92 2.73 2.41
N THR A 503 19.72 1.43 2.25
CA THR A 503 19.11 0.54 3.26
C THR A 503 19.99 -0.67 3.59
N ASP A 504 21.24 -0.74 3.12
CA ASP A 504 22.17 -1.80 3.46
C ASP A 504 22.57 -1.77 4.96
N VAL A 505 22.43 -2.91 5.65
CA VAL A 505 22.78 -3.07 7.07
C VAL A 505 24.01 -3.95 7.25
N ALA A 506 24.99 -3.47 8.00
CA ALA A 506 26.28 -4.12 8.22
C ALA A 506 26.62 -4.19 9.71
N PRO A 507 26.75 -5.39 10.33
CA PRO A 507 27.06 -5.51 11.76
C PRO A 507 28.45 -4.98 12.12
N SER A 508 28.58 -4.38 13.30
CA SER A 508 29.84 -3.81 13.84
C SER A 508 30.96 -4.84 13.98
N ALA A 509 30.62 -6.11 14.20
CA ALA A 509 31.58 -7.23 14.29
C ALA A 509 32.07 -7.72 12.91
N GLY A 510 31.55 -7.15 11.82
CA GLY A 510 31.66 -7.69 10.46
C GLY A 510 30.63 -8.80 10.20
N GLY A 511 30.30 -8.98 8.93
CA GLY A 511 29.39 -10.01 8.43
C GLY A 511 29.35 -10.02 6.91
N PRO A 512 28.76 -11.03 6.27
CA PRO A 512 28.53 -10.99 4.83
C PRO A 512 27.63 -9.77 4.47
N PRO A 513 27.97 -9.00 3.42
CA PRO A 513 27.09 -7.95 2.93
C PRO A 513 25.79 -8.55 2.37
N GLY A 514 24.75 -7.74 2.30
CA GLY A 514 23.52 -8.11 1.60
C GLY A 514 23.77 -8.45 0.13
N ALA A 515 23.24 -9.58 -0.31
CA ALA A 515 22.97 -9.81 -1.72
C ALA A 515 21.86 -8.84 -2.16
N ALA A 516 22.14 -8.07 -3.21
CA ALA A 516 21.12 -7.30 -3.91
C ALA A 516 20.12 -8.27 -4.58
N VAL A 517 18.83 -8.03 -4.42
CA VAL A 517 17.76 -8.75 -5.14
C VAL A 517 17.21 -7.92 -6.30
N GLU A 518 16.61 -8.61 -7.27
CA GLU A 518 15.95 -8.00 -8.42
C GLU A 518 14.65 -7.30 -7.98
N VAL A 519 14.77 -6.07 -7.49
CA VAL A 519 13.65 -5.21 -7.06
C VAL A 519 13.03 -4.39 -8.17
N THR A 520 13.71 -4.32 -9.32
CA THR A 520 13.39 -3.50 -10.49
C THR A 520 12.21 -4.06 -11.28
N ALA A 521 12.38 -5.23 -11.90
CA ALA A 521 11.38 -5.94 -12.68
C ALA A 521 11.14 -7.37 -12.12
N PRO A 522 10.81 -7.49 -10.82
CA PRO A 522 10.52 -8.77 -10.18
C PRO A 522 9.37 -9.46 -10.93
N ARG A 523 9.57 -10.73 -11.31
CA ARG A 523 8.57 -11.48 -12.06
C ARG A 523 7.58 -12.13 -11.09
N PHE A 524 6.29 -12.00 -11.36
CA PHE A 524 5.25 -12.67 -10.60
C PHE A 524 5.33 -14.18 -10.81
N GLY A 525 4.99 -14.96 -9.79
CA GLY A 525 4.96 -16.41 -9.91
C GLY A 525 3.74 -16.87 -10.70
N GLY A 526 3.84 -18.05 -11.32
CA GLY A 526 2.79 -18.54 -12.22
C GLY A 526 1.42 -18.75 -11.56
N LYS A 527 1.32 -18.67 -10.23
CA LYS A 527 0.09 -18.83 -9.43
C LYS A 527 -0.45 -17.51 -8.85
N ASP A 528 0.18 -16.38 -9.13
CA ASP A 528 -0.18 -15.09 -8.51
C ASP A 528 -1.58 -14.59 -8.92
N LEU A 529 -2.06 -15.00 -10.10
CA LEU A 529 -3.43 -14.75 -10.56
C LEU A 529 -4.35 -15.93 -10.17
N ARG A 530 -4.99 -15.83 -8.99
CA ARG A 530 -5.88 -16.84 -8.37
C ARG A 530 -7.00 -17.37 -9.29
N GLY A 531 -6.73 -18.48 -9.96
CA GLY A 531 -7.64 -19.15 -10.91
C GLY A 531 -6.97 -19.44 -12.26
N LEU A 532 -5.75 -18.98 -12.45
CA LEU A 532 -4.81 -19.35 -13.51
C LEU A 532 -3.61 -20.09 -12.89
N GLU A 533 -2.92 -20.86 -13.71
CA GLU A 533 -1.55 -21.31 -13.45
C GLU A 533 -0.76 -21.19 -14.76
N PHE A 534 0.16 -20.22 -14.81
CA PHE A 534 1.06 -20.03 -15.95
C PHE A 534 2.23 -21.02 -15.86
N ASN A 535 2.69 -21.46 -17.03
CA ASN A 535 3.82 -22.40 -17.15
C ASN A 535 5.17 -21.76 -16.78
N GLU A 536 5.23 -20.43 -16.79
CA GLU A 536 6.41 -19.62 -16.46
C GLU A 536 6.02 -18.45 -15.53
N THR A 537 7.01 -17.75 -14.98
CA THR A 537 6.79 -16.53 -14.20
C THR A 537 6.31 -15.39 -15.10
N VAL A 538 5.29 -14.66 -14.68
CA VAL A 538 4.68 -13.57 -15.45
C VAL A 538 5.55 -12.31 -15.35
N PRO A 539 5.96 -11.68 -16.47
CA PRO A 539 6.75 -10.45 -16.43
C PRO A 539 5.99 -9.28 -15.79
N SER A 540 6.71 -8.47 -15.00
CA SER A 540 6.28 -7.12 -14.60
C SER A 540 6.76 -6.04 -15.57
N ARG A 541 7.67 -6.36 -16.50
CA ARG A 541 8.19 -5.46 -17.54
C ARG A 541 7.91 -6.02 -18.93
N PHE A 542 7.39 -5.19 -19.82
CA PHE A 542 7.15 -5.48 -21.24
C PHE A 542 7.80 -4.39 -22.10
N VAL A 543 8.21 -4.74 -23.32
CA VAL A 543 8.80 -3.79 -24.28
C VAL A 543 7.83 -3.59 -25.44
N ALA A 544 7.52 -2.34 -25.78
CA ALA A 544 6.65 -2.02 -26.91
C ALA A 544 7.25 -2.51 -28.24
N GLY A 545 6.43 -3.18 -29.05
CA GLY A 545 6.86 -3.88 -30.27
C GLY A 545 7.35 -5.31 -30.06
N GLN A 546 7.63 -5.73 -28.81
CA GLN A 546 7.90 -7.13 -28.50
C GLN A 546 6.60 -7.88 -28.21
N ARG A 547 6.42 -9.05 -28.85
CA ARG A 547 5.36 -9.99 -28.48
C ARG A 547 5.85 -10.94 -27.40
N VAL A 548 5.09 -11.03 -26.32
CA VAL A 548 5.26 -12.00 -25.23
C VAL A 548 4.09 -12.99 -25.28
N ALA A 549 4.37 -14.28 -25.37
CA ALA A 549 3.36 -15.33 -25.31
C ALA A 549 3.33 -15.94 -23.90
N LEU A 550 2.27 -15.70 -23.14
CA LEU A 550 2.07 -16.35 -21.84
C LEU A 550 1.19 -17.59 -22.04
N THR A 551 1.68 -18.75 -21.58
CA THR A 551 0.98 -20.04 -21.68
C THR A 551 0.64 -20.55 -20.29
N GLY A 552 -0.48 -21.27 -20.16
CA GLY A 552 -0.93 -21.78 -18.87
C GLY A 552 -2.21 -22.59 -18.93
N ARG A 553 -2.79 -22.81 -17.75
CA ARG A 553 -4.08 -23.49 -17.55
C ARG A 553 -4.99 -22.75 -16.57
N ILE A 554 -6.28 -23.00 -16.68
CA ILE A 554 -7.28 -22.58 -15.70
C ILE A 554 -7.21 -23.52 -14.49
N THR A 555 -7.16 -22.92 -13.30
CA THR A 555 -7.23 -23.58 -11.98
C THR A 555 -8.43 -23.11 -11.15
N ALA A 556 -9.21 -22.16 -11.69
CA ALA A 556 -10.52 -21.76 -11.18
C ALA A 556 -11.46 -22.98 -11.11
N THR A 557 -12.11 -23.18 -9.96
CA THR A 557 -12.92 -24.38 -9.65
C THR A 557 -14.43 -24.12 -9.66
N GLU A 558 -14.83 -22.86 -9.81
CA GLU A 558 -16.22 -22.41 -9.77
C GLU A 558 -17.02 -22.85 -11.00
N ARG A 559 -16.33 -23.12 -12.11
CA ARG A 559 -16.89 -23.65 -13.36
C ARG A 559 -15.86 -24.53 -14.09
N THR A 560 -16.33 -25.33 -15.04
CA THR A 560 -15.49 -26.18 -15.91
C THR A 560 -15.64 -25.87 -17.40
N ASP A 561 -16.48 -24.89 -17.77
CA ASP A 561 -16.88 -24.56 -19.15
C ASP A 561 -16.31 -23.23 -19.65
N TYR A 562 -15.27 -22.71 -18.99
CA TYR A 562 -14.58 -21.48 -19.42
C TYR A 562 -14.06 -21.60 -20.86
N ASN A 563 -14.41 -20.62 -21.70
CA ASN A 563 -14.08 -20.62 -23.14
C ASN A 563 -13.13 -19.49 -23.55
N ASN A 564 -13.02 -18.42 -22.75
CA ASN A 564 -12.09 -17.32 -23.02
C ASN A 564 -11.47 -16.76 -21.72
N LEU A 565 -10.22 -16.32 -21.84
CA LEU A 565 -9.48 -15.50 -20.89
C LEU A 565 -9.27 -14.12 -21.52
N ALA A 566 -9.52 -13.05 -20.76
CA ALA A 566 -9.05 -11.70 -21.07
C ALA A 566 -8.07 -11.22 -20.01
N ILE A 567 -7.00 -10.57 -20.45
CA ILE A 567 -6.07 -9.83 -19.60
C ILE A 567 -6.21 -8.34 -19.93
N ARG A 568 -6.63 -7.55 -18.94
CA ARG A 568 -6.80 -6.09 -19.01
C ARG A 568 -5.64 -5.41 -18.30
N PHE A 569 -4.87 -4.60 -19.02
CA PHE A 569 -3.88 -3.70 -18.46
C PHE A 569 -4.51 -2.31 -18.35
N TRP A 570 -4.75 -1.83 -17.13
CA TRP A 570 -5.35 -0.52 -16.88
C TRP A 570 -4.26 0.50 -16.50
N LYS A 571 -4.19 1.63 -17.21
CA LYS A 571 -3.07 2.58 -17.16
C LYS A 571 -3.15 3.54 -15.96
N TYR A 572 -2.01 3.93 -15.40
CA TYR A 572 -1.93 5.05 -14.45
C TYR A 572 -2.48 6.34 -15.07
N GLY A 573 -3.32 7.06 -14.32
CA GLY A 573 -4.01 8.28 -14.80
C GLY A 573 -4.99 8.05 -15.96
N GLY A 574 -5.28 6.79 -16.31
CA GLY A 574 -6.08 6.42 -17.47
C GLY A 574 -7.54 6.12 -17.12
N ASN A 575 -8.47 6.57 -17.96
CA ASN A 575 -9.88 6.17 -17.86
C ASN A 575 -10.09 4.72 -18.32
N ALA A 576 -11.31 4.20 -18.17
CA ALA A 576 -11.66 2.82 -18.55
C ALA A 576 -11.37 2.49 -20.03
N ASP A 577 -11.53 3.47 -20.94
CA ASP A 577 -11.26 3.30 -22.38
C ASP A 577 -9.77 3.30 -22.74
N SER A 578 -8.88 3.73 -21.84
CA SER A 578 -7.43 3.67 -22.02
C SER A 578 -6.81 2.30 -21.74
N ALA A 579 -7.61 1.35 -21.24
CA ALA A 579 -7.14 0.02 -20.88
C ALA A 579 -6.84 -0.83 -22.12
N VAL A 580 -5.69 -1.52 -22.11
CA VAL A 580 -5.29 -2.44 -23.18
C VAL A 580 -5.78 -3.84 -22.84
N LEU A 581 -6.41 -4.54 -23.79
CA LEU A 581 -6.91 -5.90 -23.58
C LEU A 581 -6.31 -6.90 -24.57
N PHE A 582 -5.83 -8.01 -24.02
CA PHE A 582 -5.36 -9.18 -24.77
C PHE A 582 -6.24 -10.38 -24.42
N TRP A 583 -6.56 -11.20 -25.43
CA TRP A 583 -7.51 -12.29 -25.33
C TRP A 583 -6.87 -13.63 -25.68
N ALA A 584 -7.36 -14.70 -25.05
CA ALA A 584 -7.03 -16.07 -25.40
C ALA A 584 -8.28 -16.97 -25.34
N THR A 585 -8.46 -17.81 -26.34
CA THR A 585 -9.41 -18.92 -26.28
C THR A 585 -8.87 -19.98 -25.32
N VAL A 586 -9.73 -20.48 -24.44
CA VAL A 586 -9.44 -21.59 -23.52
C VAL A 586 -9.83 -22.89 -24.20
N THR A 587 -8.94 -23.89 -24.17
CA THR A 587 -9.20 -25.21 -24.76
C THR A 587 -10.16 -26.03 -23.89
N ARG A 588 -10.71 -27.12 -24.45
CA ARG A 588 -11.54 -28.09 -23.67
C ARG A 588 -10.78 -28.75 -22.51
N SER A 589 -9.45 -28.70 -22.50
CA SER A 589 -8.59 -29.15 -21.39
C SER A 589 -8.19 -28.02 -20.45
N GLY A 590 -8.83 -26.84 -20.54
CA GLY A 590 -8.56 -25.69 -19.68
C GLY A 590 -7.23 -24.99 -19.95
N THR A 591 -6.53 -25.27 -21.05
CA THR A 591 -5.25 -24.61 -21.39
C THR A 591 -5.45 -23.36 -22.24
N PHE A 592 -4.52 -22.41 -22.18
CA PHE A 592 -4.57 -21.17 -22.95
C PHE A 592 -3.17 -20.69 -23.38
N THR A 593 -3.15 -19.88 -24.43
CA THR A 593 -2.01 -19.05 -24.85
C THR A 593 -2.50 -17.64 -25.13
N VAL A 594 -2.06 -16.65 -24.35
CA VAL A 594 -2.34 -15.23 -24.59
C VAL A 594 -1.09 -14.57 -25.16
N ASN A 595 -1.25 -13.86 -26.28
CA ASN A 595 -0.20 -13.05 -26.88
C ASN A 595 -0.38 -11.61 -26.43
N ILE A 596 0.68 -11.01 -25.89
CA ILE A 596 0.73 -9.65 -25.39
C ILE A 596 1.76 -8.88 -26.24
N ASP A 597 1.30 -7.91 -27.00
CA ASP A 597 2.11 -7.03 -27.84
C ASP A 597 1.64 -5.57 -27.75
N PHE A 598 2.33 -4.80 -26.89
CA PHE A 598 2.07 -3.37 -26.74
C PHE A 598 2.65 -2.56 -27.90
N THR A 599 1.96 -1.50 -28.31
CA THR A 599 2.45 -0.49 -29.25
C THR A 599 3.23 0.62 -28.55
N ALA A 600 4.03 1.38 -29.30
CA ALA A 600 4.80 2.51 -28.73
C ALA A 600 3.95 3.60 -28.07
N ALA A 601 2.67 3.73 -28.42
CA ALA A 601 1.72 4.64 -27.77
C ALA A 601 1.17 4.11 -26.43
N GLN A 602 1.28 2.80 -26.20
CA GLN A 602 0.83 2.11 -24.98
C GLN A 602 1.96 1.97 -23.93
N ARG A 603 3.03 2.76 -24.04
CA ARG A 603 4.05 2.91 -22.98
C ARG A 603 3.48 3.52 -21.70
N GLY A 604 4.02 3.15 -20.56
CA GLY A 604 3.65 3.67 -19.24
C GLY A 604 3.49 2.59 -18.17
N ILE A 605 2.86 2.96 -17.06
CA ILE A 605 2.60 2.08 -15.90
C ILE A 605 1.17 1.57 -15.96
N TYR A 606 0.97 0.31 -15.59
CA TYR A 606 -0.31 -0.38 -15.61
C TYR A 606 -0.48 -1.27 -14.38
N ALA A 607 -1.73 -1.49 -13.99
CA ALA A 607 -2.12 -2.65 -13.18
C ALA A 607 -2.76 -3.70 -14.09
N ILE A 608 -2.49 -4.98 -13.85
CA ILE A 608 -3.01 -6.11 -14.65
C ILE A 608 -4.20 -6.76 -13.95
N GLN A 609 -5.30 -6.96 -14.67
CA GLN A 609 -6.48 -7.70 -14.22
C GLN A 609 -6.76 -8.86 -15.17
N SER A 610 -7.19 -10.00 -14.64
CA SER A 610 -7.54 -11.17 -15.44
C SER A 610 -8.98 -11.60 -15.24
N PHE A 611 -9.64 -11.99 -16.33
CA PHE A 611 -11.07 -12.30 -16.40
C PHE A 611 -11.35 -13.59 -17.17
N LEU A 612 -12.19 -14.45 -16.63
CA LEU A 612 -12.67 -15.66 -17.29
C LEU A 612 -14.14 -15.53 -17.73
N TYR A 613 -14.42 -16.08 -18.90
CA TYR A 613 -15.73 -16.09 -19.55
C TYR A 613 -16.14 -17.51 -19.92
N TRP A 614 -17.44 -17.75 -20.04
CA TRP A 614 -18.06 -19.03 -20.38
C TRP A 614 -19.23 -18.82 -21.36
N PRO A 615 -19.66 -19.86 -22.10
CA PRO A 615 -20.79 -19.77 -23.03
C PRO A 615 -22.08 -19.24 -22.37
N GLY A 616 -22.70 -18.23 -22.98
CA GLY A 616 -23.94 -17.63 -22.48
C GLY A 616 -23.80 -16.75 -21.24
N GLY A 617 -22.59 -16.56 -20.69
CA GLY A 617 -22.34 -15.59 -19.63
C GLY A 617 -22.31 -14.15 -20.16
N SER A 618 -23.07 -13.25 -19.54
CA SER A 618 -22.99 -11.79 -19.77
C SER A 618 -21.95 -11.10 -18.88
N ALA A 619 -21.54 -11.74 -17.78
CA ALA A 619 -20.55 -11.22 -16.83
C ALA A 619 -19.27 -12.08 -16.84
N ALA A 620 -18.17 -11.49 -16.38
CA ALA A 620 -16.86 -12.13 -16.29
C ALA A 620 -16.49 -12.45 -14.83
N GLN A 621 -15.87 -13.60 -14.58
CA GLN A 621 -15.25 -13.88 -13.27
C GLN A 621 -13.85 -13.25 -13.24
N ARG A 622 -13.60 -12.34 -12.29
CA ARG A 622 -12.25 -11.82 -12.03
C ARG A 622 -11.40 -12.90 -11.33
N VAL A 623 -10.17 -13.11 -11.80
CA VAL A 623 -9.24 -14.15 -11.29
C VAL A 623 -7.88 -13.59 -10.86
N GLY A 624 -7.80 -12.28 -10.62
CA GLY A 624 -6.63 -11.63 -10.04
C GLY A 624 -6.42 -10.20 -10.53
N TYR A 625 -5.66 -9.43 -9.75
CA TYR A 625 -5.38 -8.02 -9.98
C TYR A 625 -4.00 -7.71 -9.36
N LEU A 626 -2.97 -7.40 -10.18
CA LEU A 626 -1.57 -7.26 -9.74
C LEU A 626 -0.94 -5.92 -10.15
N THR A 627 0.11 -5.53 -9.42
CA THR A 627 0.85 -4.28 -9.64
C THR A 627 2.33 -4.34 -9.17
N PRO A 628 3.25 -3.56 -9.78
CA PRO A 628 3.08 -2.74 -10.97
C PRO A 628 3.48 -3.51 -12.24
N ILE A 629 2.95 -3.08 -13.38
CA ILE A 629 3.41 -3.50 -14.71
C ILE A 629 3.96 -2.27 -15.45
N LEU A 630 5.16 -2.38 -16.01
CA LEU A 630 5.84 -1.34 -16.78
C LEU A 630 5.90 -1.72 -18.27
N VAL A 631 5.62 -0.75 -19.16
CA VAL A 631 5.70 -0.90 -20.62
C VAL A 631 6.62 0.18 -21.19
N GLU A 632 7.74 -0.24 -21.80
CA GLU A 632 8.86 0.61 -22.28
C GLU A 632 9.02 0.68 -23.81
#